data_AF-A0A4R4UAW4-F1
#
_entry.id   AF-A0A4R4UAW4-F1
#
_cell.length_a   1.000
_cell.length_b   1.000
_cell.length_c   1.000
_cell.angle_alpha   90.00
_cell.angle_beta   90.00
_cell.angle_gamma   90.00
#
_symmetry.space_group_name_H-M   'P 1'
#
loop_
_entity.id
_entity.type
_entity.pdbx_description
1 polymer ?
#
loop_
_entity_poly.entity_id
_entity_poly.type
_entity_poly.pdbx_seq_one_letter_code
_entity_poly.pdbx_strand_id
1 'polypeptide(L)'
;MDISDASPVAADPTPSVRVGRRSLVVLAGVPGAGKSTALAKMHAGEDVVRLDSEQVRGRLRALSPGIPYRYYRPLVHLLHRSRILWECLVGRGPVVAHEPATRASTRLMLLVFACVSGRRTVLLWLHADADSALDGQRARGRLIRSSSFQRHVLRAERVHRRLLAGERLLGWRRVHLFTRSQVAGGLRLDVET
;
A
#
# COMPACT_ATOMS: atom_id res chain seq x y z
N MET A 1 16.04 44.52 -25.80
CA MET A 1 15.79 45.15 -24.49
C MET A 1 14.70 44.30 -23.84
N ASP A 2 15.09 43.52 -22.81
CA ASP A 2 14.32 42.70 -21.84
C ASP A 2 13.27 41.70 -22.35
N ILE A 3 13.56 40.39 -22.39
CA ILE A 3 13.54 39.40 -21.28
C ILE A 3 12.16 39.25 -20.62
N SER A 4 11.50 38.11 -20.86
CA SER A 4 10.82 37.40 -19.78
C SER A 4 10.92 35.89 -20.00
N ASP A 5 11.71 35.28 -19.13
CA ASP A 5 11.86 33.86 -18.88
C ASP A 5 10.50 33.19 -18.65
N ALA A 6 10.04 32.38 -19.61
CA ALA A 6 8.94 31.47 -19.38
C ALA A 6 9.47 30.15 -18.81
N SER A 7 9.69 30.20 -17.49
CA SER A 7 9.58 29.17 -16.44
C SER A 7 9.76 27.68 -16.81
N PRO A 8 10.50 26.92 -15.97
CA PRO A 8 10.73 25.51 -16.16
C PRO A 8 9.42 24.72 -16.14
N VAL A 9 9.33 23.74 -17.04
CA VAL A 9 8.30 22.69 -17.11
C VAL A 9 7.88 22.29 -15.70
N ALA A 10 6.64 22.63 -15.34
CA ALA A 10 6.06 22.33 -14.04
C ALA A 10 6.26 20.84 -13.72
N ALA A 11 6.84 20.56 -12.56
CA ALA A 11 6.94 19.22 -12.01
C ALA A 11 5.56 18.56 -12.05
N ASP A 12 5.49 17.35 -12.62
CA ASP A 12 4.27 16.55 -12.77
C ASP A 12 3.42 16.64 -11.48
N PRO A 13 2.16 17.12 -11.54
CA PRO A 13 1.38 17.40 -10.34
C PRO A 13 1.28 16.12 -9.51
N THR A 14 1.65 16.23 -8.23
CA THR A 14 1.63 15.08 -7.31
C THR A 14 0.24 14.43 -7.36
N PRO A 15 0.13 13.13 -7.70
CA PRO A 15 -1.17 12.50 -7.87
C PRO A 15 -1.97 12.59 -6.58
N SER A 16 -3.24 13.01 -6.68
CA SER A 16 -4.15 13.11 -5.54
C SER A 16 -5.29 12.08 -5.63
N VAL A 17 -5.65 11.52 -4.48
CA VAL A 17 -6.78 10.60 -4.34
C VAL A 17 -7.71 11.13 -3.27
N ARG A 18 -8.98 11.34 -3.66
CA ARG A 18 -10.04 11.73 -2.72
C ARG A 18 -10.62 10.52 -2.01
N VAL A 19 -10.62 10.59 -0.68
CA VAL A 19 -11.12 9.54 0.21
C VAL A 19 -12.08 10.15 1.23
N GLY A 20 -13.18 9.47 1.54
CA GLY A 20 -14.07 9.92 2.61
C GLY A 20 -13.49 9.62 3.99
N ARG A 21 -13.92 10.33 5.04
CA ARG A 21 -13.47 10.12 6.45
C ARG A 21 -13.59 8.68 6.93
N ARG A 22 -14.66 7.98 6.53
CA ARG A 22 -14.85 6.54 6.80
C ARG A 22 -14.35 5.67 5.64
N SER A 23 -13.11 5.86 5.20
CA SER A 23 -12.50 5.01 4.17
C SER A 23 -11.44 4.09 4.75
N LEU A 24 -11.36 2.88 4.21
CA LEU A 24 -10.21 1.99 4.34
C LEU A 24 -9.45 2.02 3.02
N VAL A 25 -8.29 2.66 3.03
CA VAL A 25 -7.39 2.81 1.89
C VAL A 25 -6.33 1.73 1.99
N VAL A 26 -6.16 0.94 0.95
CA VAL A 26 -5.21 -0.17 0.93
C VAL A 26 -4.18 0.09 -0.16
N LEU A 27 -2.93 0.27 0.24
CA LEU A 27 -1.82 0.42 -0.70
C LEU A 27 -1.22 -0.94 -1.01
N ALA A 28 -1.48 -1.44 -2.22
CA ALA A 28 -1.03 -2.72 -2.73
C ALA A 28 -0.19 -2.55 -4.01
N GLY A 29 0.49 -3.61 -4.44
CA GLY A 29 1.32 -3.55 -5.65
C GLY A 29 2.45 -4.57 -5.66
N VAL A 30 3.22 -4.59 -6.74
CA VAL A 30 4.33 -5.53 -6.95
C VAL A 30 5.44 -5.29 -5.90
N PRO A 31 6.04 -6.32 -5.29
CA PRO A 31 7.21 -6.14 -4.43
C PRO A 31 8.31 -5.38 -5.19
N GLY A 32 8.95 -4.39 -4.59
CA GLY A 32 9.94 -3.56 -5.29
C GLY A 32 9.39 -2.31 -5.98
N ALA A 33 8.06 -2.17 -6.14
CA ALA A 33 7.42 -1.00 -6.77
C ALA A 33 7.58 0.34 -6.03
N GLY A 34 8.32 0.39 -4.92
CA GLY A 34 8.49 1.62 -4.14
C GLY A 34 7.30 1.95 -3.23
N LYS A 35 6.41 0.99 -2.91
CA LYS A 35 5.24 1.23 -2.05
C LYS A 35 5.58 1.87 -0.70
N SER A 36 6.67 1.47 -0.06
CA SER A 36 7.12 2.08 1.20
C SER A 36 7.60 3.51 0.99
N THR A 37 8.21 3.81 -0.16
CA THR A 37 8.61 5.18 -0.56
C THR A 37 7.39 6.04 -0.86
N ALA A 38 6.41 5.50 -1.60
CA ALA A 38 5.15 6.17 -1.86
C ALA A 38 4.37 6.45 -0.56
N LEU A 39 4.37 5.50 0.39
CA LEU A 39 3.77 5.68 1.71
C LEU A 39 4.52 6.71 2.56
N ALA A 40 5.85 6.72 2.53
CA ALA A 40 6.68 7.68 3.26
C ALA A 40 6.50 9.11 2.73
N LYS A 41 6.39 9.26 1.41
CA LYS A 41 6.10 10.53 0.73
C LYS A 41 4.60 10.80 0.56
N MET A 42 3.75 10.00 1.21
CA MET A 42 2.32 10.21 1.16
C MET A 42 1.98 11.39 2.06
N HIS A 43 1.40 12.43 1.47
CA HIS A 43 0.89 13.57 2.20
C HIS A 43 -0.58 13.28 2.50
N ALA A 44 -0.89 13.12 3.79
CA ALA A 44 -2.24 12.87 4.27
C ALA A 44 -2.45 13.77 5.49
N GLY A 45 -3.67 14.28 5.70
CA GLY A 45 -3.99 15.08 6.88
C GLY A 45 -3.70 14.33 8.18
N GLU A 46 -3.55 15.05 9.29
CA GLU A 46 -3.20 14.50 10.61
C GLU A 46 -4.16 13.39 11.09
N ASP A 47 -5.39 13.39 10.59
CA ASP A 47 -6.43 12.40 10.90
C ASP A 47 -6.22 11.02 10.25
N VAL A 48 -5.16 10.81 9.46
CA VAL A 48 -4.95 9.57 8.70
C VAL A 48 -4.03 8.60 9.44
N VAL A 49 -4.61 7.49 9.88
CA VAL A 49 -3.87 6.43 10.59
C VAL A 49 -3.13 5.54 9.59
N ARG A 50 -1.80 5.50 9.69
CA ARG A 50 -0.93 4.66 8.85
C ARG A 50 -0.54 3.39 9.60
N LEU A 51 -0.95 2.23 9.08
CA LEU A 51 -0.63 0.94 9.66
C LEU A 51 0.32 0.15 8.76
N ASP A 52 1.49 -0.19 9.31
CA ASP A 52 2.50 -1.05 8.67
C ASP A 52 2.84 -2.23 9.60
N SER A 53 2.91 -3.41 9.00
CA SER A 53 3.35 -4.65 9.62
C SER A 53 4.77 -4.57 10.22
N GLU A 54 5.64 -3.71 9.65
CA GLU A 54 7.02 -3.55 10.14
C GLU A 54 7.08 -2.89 11.53
N GLN A 55 6.09 -2.04 11.89
CA GLN A 55 5.99 -1.45 13.24
C GLN A 55 5.75 -2.53 14.30
N VAL A 56 4.87 -3.50 13.99
CA VAL A 56 4.54 -4.61 14.88
C VAL A 56 5.75 -5.54 15.01
N ARG A 57 6.43 -5.82 13.90
CA ARG A 57 7.67 -6.60 13.88
C ARG A 57 8.76 -5.98 14.75
N GLY A 58 8.97 -4.66 14.65
CA GLY A 58 9.98 -3.95 15.46
C GLY A 58 9.72 -4.09 16.96
N ARG A 59 8.48 -3.88 17.40
CA ARG A 59 8.09 -4.01 18.82
C ARG A 59 8.23 -5.45 19.34
N LEU A 60 7.78 -6.44 18.58
CA LEU A 60 7.91 -7.84 18.98
C LEU A 60 9.36 -8.33 18.98
N ARG A 61 10.20 -7.85 18.06
CA ARG A 61 11.63 -8.17 18.05
C ARG A 61 12.34 -7.59 19.28
N ALA A 62 11.99 -6.38 19.70
CA ALA A 62 12.55 -5.77 20.92
C ALA A 62 12.11 -6.52 22.19
N LEU A 63 10.89 -7.04 22.23
CA LEU A 63 10.35 -7.80 23.37
C LEU A 63 10.80 -9.27 23.38
N SER A 64 11.21 -9.84 22.25
CA SER A 64 11.62 -11.24 22.14
C SER A 64 12.94 -11.42 21.39
N PRO A 65 14.07 -10.93 21.95
CA PRO A 65 15.37 -10.95 21.26
C PRO A 65 15.93 -12.35 21.00
N GLY A 66 15.41 -13.42 21.64
CA GLY A 66 15.88 -14.80 21.49
C GLY A 66 15.01 -15.74 20.67
N ILE A 67 13.82 -15.32 20.22
CA ILE A 67 12.90 -16.22 19.49
C ILE A 67 13.18 -16.14 17.98
N PRO A 68 13.33 -17.26 17.25
CA PRO A 68 13.44 -17.23 15.80
C PRO A 68 12.17 -16.66 15.14
N TYR A 69 12.35 -15.82 14.10
CA TYR A 69 11.26 -15.12 13.40
C TYR A 69 10.09 -16.01 12.98
N ARG A 70 10.36 -17.27 12.62
CA ARG A 70 9.34 -18.22 12.20
C ARG A 70 8.21 -18.43 13.22
N TYR A 71 8.49 -18.32 14.51
CA TYR A 71 7.53 -18.63 15.58
C TYR A 71 6.63 -17.45 15.94
N TYR A 72 7.15 -16.23 15.92
CA TYR A 72 6.35 -15.03 16.21
C TYR A 72 5.77 -14.37 14.95
N ARG A 73 6.12 -14.83 13.76
CA ARG A 73 5.55 -14.34 12.49
C ARG A 73 4.02 -14.46 12.40
N PRO A 74 3.38 -15.59 12.77
CA PRO A 74 1.91 -15.67 12.80
C PRO A 74 1.31 -14.64 13.75
N LEU A 75 1.96 -14.42 14.90
CA LEU A 75 1.53 -13.46 15.91
C LEU A 75 1.64 -12.01 15.40
N VAL A 76 2.73 -11.65 14.71
CA VAL A 76 2.89 -10.33 14.05
C VAL A 76 1.74 -10.08 13.09
N HIS A 77 1.40 -11.06 12.24
CA HIS A 77 0.31 -10.91 11.29
C HIS A 77 -1.05 -10.82 11.99
N LEU A 78 -1.28 -11.59 13.05
CA LEU A 78 -2.52 -11.54 13.82
C LEU A 78 -2.71 -10.19 14.50
N LEU A 79 -1.68 -9.70 15.20
CA LEU A 79 -1.67 -8.40 15.88
C LEU A 79 -1.81 -7.23 14.90
N HIS A 80 -1.15 -7.32 13.74
CA HIS A 80 -1.30 -6.29 12.72
C HIS A 80 -2.73 -6.25 12.17
N ARG A 81 -3.34 -7.42 11.92
CA ARG A 81 -4.73 -7.51 11.45
C ARG A 81 -5.73 -7.04 12.49
N SER A 82 -5.56 -7.40 13.76
CA SER A 82 -6.43 -6.93 14.83
C SER A 82 -6.31 -5.43 15.00
N ARG A 83 -5.10 -4.86 14.87
CA ARG A 83 -4.88 -3.41 14.88
C ARG A 83 -5.59 -2.71 13.72
N ILE A 84 -5.53 -3.27 12.50
CA ILE A 84 -6.31 -2.73 11.37
C ILE A 84 -7.81 -2.75 11.68
N LEU A 85 -8.33 -3.87 12.18
CA LEU A 85 -9.75 -3.98 12.53
C LEU A 85 -10.13 -2.97 13.63
N TRP A 86 -9.32 -2.85 14.68
CA TRP A 86 -9.55 -1.92 15.77
C TRP A 86 -9.61 -0.46 15.29
N GLU A 87 -8.62 -0.03 14.51
CA GLU A 87 -8.60 1.34 13.96
C GLU A 87 -9.75 1.56 12.98
N CYS A 88 -10.17 0.52 12.24
CA CYS A 88 -11.36 0.59 11.41
C CYS A 88 -12.63 0.82 12.25
N LEU A 89 -12.75 0.17 13.42
CA LEU A 89 -13.93 0.27 14.28
C LEU A 89 -13.95 1.56 15.11
N VAL A 90 -12.82 1.95 15.71
CA VAL A 90 -12.72 3.03 16.70
C VAL A 90 -12.26 4.34 16.08
N GLY A 91 -11.43 4.29 15.04
CA GLY A 91 -10.90 5.46 14.37
C GLY A 91 -12.00 6.29 13.71
N ARG A 92 -11.91 7.62 13.84
CA ARG A 92 -12.84 8.56 13.20
C ARG A 92 -12.39 9.00 11.81
N GLY A 93 -11.09 8.86 11.51
CA GLY A 93 -10.49 9.24 10.23
C GLY A 93 -10.21 8.07 9.29
N PRO A 94 -9.71 8.35 8.07
CA PRO A 94 -9.33 7.34 7.10
C PRO A 94 -8.21 6.43 7.62
N VAL A 95 -8.34 5.14 7.38
CA VAL A 95 -7.31 4.14 7.74
C VAL A 95 -6.56 3.76 6.48
N VAL A 96 -5.23 3.92 6.49
CA VAL A 96 -4.35 3.48 5.41
C VAL A 96 -3.59 2.23 5.84
N ALA A 97 -3.91 1.10 5.22
CA ALA A 97 -3.26 -0.17 5.47
C ALA A 97 -2.22 -0.47 4.37
N HIS A 98 -0.97 -0.69 4.78
CA HIS A 98 0.08 -1.17 3.90
C HIS A 98 0.19 -2.69 3.98
N GLU A 99 -0.34 -3.40 2.99
CA GLU A 99 -0.22 -4.84 2.88
C GLU A 99 0.11 -5.22 1.44
N PRO A 100 0.98 -6.22 1.19
CA PRO A 100 1.08 -6.83 -0.12
C PRO A 100 -0.22 -7.59 -0.41
N ALA A 101 -1.31 -6.88 -0.73
CA ALA A 101 -2.66 -7.38 -1.01
C ALA A 101 -2.73 -8.18 -2.34
N THR A 102 -1.64 -8.83 -2.69
CA THR A 102 -1.47 -9.81 -3.76
C THR A 102 -2.29 -11.08 -3.51
N ARG A 103 -2.51 -11.47 -2.25
CA ARG A 103 -3.37 -12.60 -1.87
C ARG A 103 -4.86 -12.20 -1.86
N ALA A 104 -5.69 -13.02 -2.51
CA ALA A 104 -7.14 -12.85 -2.51
C ALA A 104 -7.74 -12.92 -1.10
N SER A 105 -7.20 -13.77 -0.22
CA SER A 105 -7.62 -13.87 1.18
C SER A 105 -7.37 -12.60 1.98
N THR A 106 -6.20 -11.95 1.78
CA THR A 106 -5.92 -10.64 2.41
C THR A 106 -6.89 -9.58 1.91
N ARG A 107 -7.19 -9.56 0.60
CA ARG A 107 -8.18 -8.62 0.05
C ARG A 107 -9.57 -8.86 0.65
N LEU A 108 -10.03 -10.12 0.70
CA LEU A 108 -11.33 -10.47 1.27
C LEU A 108 -11.43 -10.08 2.75
N MET A 109 -10.41 -10.35 3.55
CA MET A 109 -10.37 -9.96 4.96
C MET A 109 -10.48 -8.43 5.13
N LEU A 110 -9.80 -7.64 4.30
CA LEU A 110 -9.89 -6.18 4.34
C LEU A 110 -11.28 -5.68 3.91
N LEU A 111 -11.93 -6.34 2.95
CA LEU A 111 -13.32 -6.07 2.59
C LEU A 111 -14.27 -6.35 3.77
N VAL A 112 -14.06 -7.46 4.48
CA VAL A 112 -14.85 -7.80 5.68
C VAL A 112 -14.64 -6.74 6.76
N PHE A 113 -13.41 -6.31 7.02
CA PHE A 113 -13.15 -5.25 8.01
C PHE A 113 -13.85 -3.94 7.65
N ALA A 114 -13.80 -3.55 6.38
CA ALA A 114 -14.51 -2.36 5.91
C ALA A 114 -16.03 -2.52 6.02
N CYS A 115 -16.58 -3.70 5.70
CA CYS A 115 -18.00 -3.97 5.81
C CYS A 115 -18.47 -3.88 7.28
N VAL A 116 -17.78 -4.56 8.19
CA VAL A 116 -18.11 -4.57 9.64
C VAL A 116 -17.96 -3.18 10.26
N SER A 117 -17.02 -2.36 9.78
CA SER A 117 -16.83 -0.99 10.26
C SER A 117 -17.65 0.07 9.51
N GLY A 118 -18.46 -0.31 8.52
CA GLY A 118 -19.21 0.63 7.68
C GLY A 118 -18.32 1.60 6.90
N ARG A 119 -17.12 1.15 6.50
CA ARG A 119 -16.13 1.94 5.75
C ARG A 119 -16.16 1.65 4.26
N ARG A 120 -15.85 2.66 3.45
CA ARG A 120 -15.68 2.53 2.00
C ARG A 120 -14.27 2.03 1.68
N THR A 121 -14.17 1.04 0.81
CA THR A 121 -12.89 0.41 0.42
C THR A 121 -12.30 1.12 -0.79
N VAL A 122 -11.05 1.57 -0.67
CA VAL A 122 -10.28 2.20 -1.75
C VAL A 122 -8.98 1.42 -1.94
N LEU A 123 -8.75 0.88 -3.14
CA LEU A 123 -7.50 0.21 -3.47
C LEU A 123 -6.58 1.17 -4.24
N LEU A 124 -5.38 1.37 -3.74
CA LEU A 124 -4.31 2.03 -4.46
C LEU A 124 -3.36 0.95 -4.94
N TRP A 125 -3.33 0.72 -6.25
CA TRP A 125 -2.50 -0.31 -6.86
C TRP A 125 -1.29 0.33 -7.53
N LEU A 126 -0.13 0.16 -6.92
CA LEU A 126 1.14 0.62 -7.46
C LEU A 126 1.77 -0.48 -8.33
N HIS A 127 1.82 -0.24 -9.63
CA HIS A 127 2.46 -1.10 -10.60
C HIS A 127 3.93 -0.68 -10.81
N ALA A 128 4.79 -1.68 -10.89
CA ALA A 128 6.15 -1.56 -11.39
C ALA A 128 6.48 -2.86 -12.12
N ASP A 129 7.20 -2.74 -13.23
CA ASP A 129 7.58 -3.89 -14.04
C ASP A 129 8.36 -4.93 -13.23
N ALA A 130 8.15 -6.20 -13.56
CA ALA A 130 8.79 -7.33 -12.90
C ALA A 130 10.33 -7.23 -12.92
N ASP A 131 10.90 -6.70 -14.00
CA ASP A 131 12.35 -6.51 -14.15
C ASP A 131 12.87 -5.42 -13.21
N SER A 132 12.17 -4.27 -13.15
CA SER A 132 12.45 -3.20 -12.19
C SER A 132 12.34 -3.69 -10.73
N ALA A 133 11.41 -4.59 -10.45
CA ALA A 133 11.22 -5.20 -9.14
C ALA A 133 12.38 -6.14 -8.76
N LEU A 134 12.89 -6.92 -9.72
CA LEU A 134 14.05 -7.80 -9.54
C LEU A 134 15.34 -7.00 -9.34
N ASP A 135 15.58 -5.98 -10.15
CA ASP A 135 16.77 -5.14 -10.04
C ASP A 135 16.77 -4.36 -8.72
N GLY A 136 15.60 -3.86 -8.30
CA GLY A 136 15.44 -3.24 -6.98
C GLY A 136 15.65 -4.20 -5.80
N GLN A 137 15.55 -5.52 -5.96
CA GLN A 137 15.92 -6.51 -4.94
C GLN A 137 17.41 -6.82 -4.98
N ARG A 138 17.99 -6.98 -6.18
CA ARG A 138 19.43 -7.17 -6.40
C ARG A 138 20.23 -6.02 -5.78
N ALA A 139 19.84 -4.79 -6.06
CA ALA A 139 20.49 -3.58 -5.52
C ALA A 139 20.41 -3.48 -3.97
N ARG A 140 19.48 -4.19 -3.33
CA ARG A 140 19.28 -4.16 -1.87
C ARG A 140 19.82 -5.40 -1.14
N GLY A 141 20.48 -6.32 -1.85
CA GLY A 141 21.08 -7.53 -1.26
C GLY A 141 20.09 -8.48 -0.58
N ARG A 142 18.78 -8.31 -0.80
CA ARG A 142 17.71 -9.09 -0.16
C ARG A 142 17.18 -10.13 -1.13
N LEU A 143 17.93 -11.19 -1.36
CA LEU A 143 17.48 -12.35 -2.14
C LEU A 143 16.46 -13.16 -1.34
N ILE A 144 15.20 -12.70 -1.32
CA ILE A 144 14.07 -13.57 -0.96
C ILE A 144 14.12 -14.77 -1.92
N ARG A 145 13.96 -16.00 -1.41
CA ARG A 145 13.91 -17.23 -2.24
C ARG A 145 13.10 -16.99 -3.51
N SER A 146 13.75 -17.12 -4.66
CA SER A 146 13.29 -16.68 -5.98
C SER A 146 11.88 -17.19 -6.33
N SER A 147 11.53 -18.40 -5.91
CA SER A 147 10.22 -19.03 -6.15
C SER A 147 9.05 -18.42 -5.37
N SER A 148 9.29 -17.82 -4.20
CA SER A 148 8.25 -17.11 -3.41
C SER A 148 8.01 -15.72 -3.97
N PHE A 149 9.10 -15.08 -4.43
CA PHE A 149 9.07 -13.78 -5.08
C PHE A 149 8.37 -13.87 -6.45
N GLN A 150 8.75 -14.82 -7.30
CA GLN A 150 8.09 -15.09 -8.58
C GLN A 150 6.59 -15.35 -8.41
N ARG A 151 6.18 -16.12 -7.39
CA ARG A 151 4.76 -16.31 -7.09
C ARG A 151 4.04 -15.03 -6.66
N HIS A 152 4.71 -14.08 -6.02
CA HIS A 152 4.13 -12.77 -5.71
C HIS A 152 4.02 -11.90 -6.96
N VAL A 153 5.05 -11.90 -7.80
CA VAL A 153 5.07 -11.16 -9.07
C VAL A 153 3.97 -11.69 -9.99
N LEU A 154 3.93 -13.00 -10.27
CA LEU A 154 2.90 -13.59 -11.14
C LEU A 154 1.46 -13.32 -10.67
N ARG A 155 1.23 -13.31 -9.34
CA ARG A 155 -0.08 -12.97 -8.78
C ARG A 155 -0.39 -11.48 -8.91
N ALA A 156 0.60 -10.63 -8.68
CA ALA A 156 0.46 -9.19 -8.85
C ALA A 156 0.19 -8.85 -10.33
N GLU A 157 0.92 -9.45 -11.27
CA GLU A 157 0.70 -9.32 -12.71
C GLU A 157 -0.68 -9.80 -13.13
N ARG A 158 -1.17 -10.91 -12.56
CA ARG A 158 -2.55 -11.37 -12.84
C ARG A 158 -3.58 -10.35 -12.37
N VAL A 159 -3.41 -9.76 -11.19
CA VAL A 159 -4.32 -8.71 -10.69
C VAL A 159 -4.20 -7.46 -11.55
N HIS A 160 -2.98 -7.07 -11.93
CA HIS A 160 -2.73 -5.90 -12.75
C HIS A 160 -3.39 -6.02 -14.13
N ARG A 161 -3.24 -7.16 -14.81
CA ARG A 161 -3.92 -7.43 -16.09
C ARG A 161 -5.44 -7.35 -15.98
N ARG A 162 -6.02 -7.89 -14.91
CA ARG A 162 -7.48 -7.79 -14.67
C ARG A 162 -7.92 -6.35 -14.48
N LEU A 163 -7.15 -5.56 -13.74
CA LEU A 163 -7.42 -4.14 -13.54
C LEU A 163 -7.29 -3.33 -14.85
N LEU A 164 -6.29 -3.64 -15.69
CA LEU A 164 -6.13 -3.04 -17.02
C LEU A 164 -7.27 -3.42 -17.97
N ALA A 165 -7.78 -4.65 -17.87
CA ALA A 165 -8.96 -5.10 -18.61
C ALA A 165 -10.28 -4.46 -18.10
N GLY A 166 -10.21 -3.51 -17.17
CA GLY A 166 -11.37 -2.83 -16.60
C GLY A 166 -12.18 -3.67 -15.62
N GLU A 167 -11.68 -4.85 -15.23
CA GLU A 167 -12.37 -5.67 -14.25
C GLU A 167 -12.41 -4.97 -12.88
N ARG A 168 -13.62 -4.76 -12.37
CA ARG A 168 -13.83 -4.29 -11.01
C ARG A 168 -13.56 -5.42 -10.04
N LEU A 169 -12.62 -5.20 -9.12
CA LEU A 169 -12.45 -6.10 -7.97
C LEU A 169 -13.70 -6.00 -7.10
N LEU A 170 -14.50 -7.06 -7.07
CA LEU A 170 -15.75 -7.11 -6.27
C LEU A 170 -15.51 -6.64 -4.84
N GLY A 171 -16.39 -5.75 -4.36
CA GLY A 171 -16.32 -5.15 -3.02
C GLY A 171 -15.35 -3.97 -2.88
N TRP A 172 -14.53 -3.66 -3.89
CA TRP A 172 -13.68 -2.47 -3.91
C TRP A 172 -14.38 -1.32 -4.61
N ARG A 173 -14.71 -0.27 -3.85
CA ARG A 173 -15.57 0.83 -4.34
C ARG A 173 -14.83 1.77 -5.29
N ARG A 174 -13.53 2.00 -5.05
CA ARG A 174 -12.64 2.72 -5.96
C ARG A 174 -11.31 1.97 -6.06
N VAL A 175 -10.77 1.89 -7.27
CA VAL A 175 -9.42 1.36 -7.53
C VAL A 175 -8.66 2.40 -8.34
N HIS A 176 -7.51 2.83 -7.83
CA HIS A 176 -6.59 3.74 -8.52
C HIS A 176 -5.33 2.99 -8.89
N LEU A 177 -4.97 3.03 -10.17
CA LEU A 177 -3.72 2.48 -10.70
C LEU A 177 -2.69 3.60 -10.75
N PHE A 178 -1.53 3.36 -10.15
CA PHE A 178 -0.40 4.27 -10.22
C PHE A 178 0.83 3.53 -10.73
N THR A 179 1.68 4.24 -11.47
CA THR A 179 3.02 3.76 -11.81
C THR A 179 4.05 4.31 -10.82
N ARG A 180 5.24 3.70 -10.79
CA ARG A 180 6.36 4.16 -9.96
C ARG A 180 6.75 5.62 -10.27
N SER A 181 6.72 6.04 -11.53
CA SER A 181 7.08 7.40 -11.94
C SER A 181 6.08 8.42 -11.40
N GLN A 182 4.78 8.12 -11.49
CA GLN A 182 3.72 9.01 -11.02
C GLN A 182 3.79 9.28 -9.52
N VAL A 183 4.19 8.30 -8.71
CA VAL A 183 4.28 8.46 -7.24
C VAL A 183 5.70 8.79 -6.76
N ALA A 184 6.65 9.03 -7.67
CA ALA A 184 8.04 9.32 -7.31
C ALA A 184 8.16 10.64 -6.51
N GLY A 185 7.34 11.62 -6.88
CA GLY A 185 7.19 12.90 -6.18
C GLY A 185 6.35 12.84 -4.90
N GLY A 186 5.57 11.78 -4.71
CA GLY A 186 4.68 11.58 -3.57
C GLY A 186 3.26 11.20 -4.00
N LEU A 187 2.38 11.02 -3.02
CA LEU A 187 0.95 10.77 -3.24
C LEU A 187 0.16 11.61 -2.24
N ARG A 188 -0.83 12.36 -2.70
CA ARG A 188 -1.69 13.16 -1.82
C ARG A 188 -3.01 12.42 -1.55
N LEU A 189 -3.38 12.26 -0.28
CA LEU A 189 -4.69 11.77 0.12
C LEU A 189 -5.52 12.94 0.61
N ASP A 190 -6.49 13.35 -0.18
CA ASP A 190 -7.42 14.42 0.17
C ASP A 190 -8.64 13.80 0.86
N VAL A 191 -8.84 14.16 2.13
CA VAL A 191 -9.97 13.67 2.92
C VAL A 191 -11.17 14.59 2.66
N GLU A 192 -12.24 14.05 2.08
CA GLU A 192 -13.51 14.77 1.94
C GLU A 192 -14.09 15.01 3.34
N THR A 193 -14.18 16.29 3.73
CA THR A 193 -14.63 16.77 5.05
C THR A 193 -16.07 16.39 5.38
#